data_AF-A0AAX1Q464-F1
#
_entry.id   AF-A0AAX1Q464-F1
#
_cell.length_a   1.000
_cell.length_b   1.000
_cell.length_c   1.000
_cell.angle_alpha   90.00
_cell.angle_beta   90.00
_cell.angle_gamma   90.00
#
_symmetry.space_group_name_H-M   'P 1'
#
loop_
_entity.id
_entity.type
_entity.pdbx_description
1 polymer ?
#
loop_
_entity_poly.entity_id
_entity_poly.type
_entity_poly.pdbx_seq_one_letter_code
_entity_poly.pdbx_strand_id
1 'polypeptide(L)'
;MIQKKGKLIVIIVLFFFFVYLLVFSPFNAIQTLYPESILNEHTLSEKFEKMQVQEVDKKGRYTYIVKTNKQDYVVIKEYSSIIHYNWRVYPFTKEENF
;
A
#
# COMPACT_ATOMS: atom_id res chain seq x y z
N MET A 1 15.51 44.77 1.33
CA MET A 1 16.04 43.71 2.21
C MET A 1 14.95 42.72 2.67
N ILE A 2 13.74 43.18 3.02
CA ILE A 2 12.61 42.35 3.47
C ILE A 2 12.15 41.32 2.43
N GLN A 3 12.06 41.70 1.15
CA GLN A 3 11.67 40.77 0.07
C GLN A 3 12.64 39.58 -0.13
N LYS A 4 13.95 39.78 0.07
CA LYS A 4 14.95 38.70 -0.01
C LYS A 4 14.80 37.72 1.17
N LYS A 5 14.47 38.22 2.37
CA LYS A 5 14.21 37.40 3.56
C LYS A 5 12.91 36.58 3.42
N GLY A 6 11.86 37.16 2.84
CA GLY A 6 10.60 36.45 2.56
C GLY A 6 10.76 35.30 1.56
N LYS A 7 11.50 35.53 0.47
CA LYS A 7 11.82 34.45 -0.50
C LYS A 7 12.60 33.30 0.14
N LEU A 8 13.55 33.60 1.03
CA LEU A 8 14.32 32.58 1.73
C LEU A 8 13.44 31.71 2.65
N ILE A 9 12.50 32.31 3.37
CA ILE A 9 11.56 31.58 4.23
C ILE A 9 10.69 30.62 3.41
N VAL A 10 10.17 31.08 2.26
CA VAL A 10 9.35 30.24 1.38
C VAL A 10 10.15 29.04 0.86
N ILE A 11 11.42 29.23 0.48
CA ILE A 11 12.30 28.14 0.04
C ILE A 11 12.51 27.12 1.17
N ILE A 12 12.77 27.59 2.40
CA ILE A 12 12.97 26.71 3.56
C ILE A 12 11.70 25.89 3.85
N VAL A 13 10.53 26.53 3.83
CA VAL A 13 9.24 25.84 4.07
C VAL A 13 8.98 24.80 2.98
N LEU A 14 9.20 25.14 1.71
CA LEU A 14 9.08 24.19 0.60
C LEU A 14 10.06 23.02 0.75
N PHE A 15 11.31 23.29 1.12
CA PHE A 15 12.31 22.25 1.35
C PHE A 15 11.86 21.26 2.43
N PHE A 16 11.43 21.74 3.60
CA PHE A 16 10.93 20.87 4.66
C PHE A 16 9.64 20.13 4.28
N PHE A 17 8.76 20.76 3.50
CA PHE A 17 7.58 20.10 2.97
C PHE A 17 7.95 18.93 2.03
N PHE A 18 8.91 19.12 1.13
CA PHE A 18 9.42 18.05 0.27
C PHE A 18 10.09 16.94 1.08
N VAL A 19 10.91 17.30 2.09
CA VAL A 19 11.52 16.31 3.00
C VAL A 19 10.44 15.51 3.74
N TYR A 20 9.37 16.17 4.21
CA TYR A 20 8.25 15.51 4.86
C TYR A 20 7.56 14.51 3.91
N LEU A 21 7.27 14.90 2.67
CA LEU A 21 6.68 14.00 1.66
C LEU A 21 7.57 12.79 1.34
N LEU A 22 8.89 12.96 1.36
CA LEU A 22 9.86 11.87 1.13
C LEU A 22 9.90 10.88 2.30
N VAL A 23 9.87 11.37 3.54
CA VAL A 23 9.94 10.52 4.75
C VAL A 23 8.60 9.84 5.03
N PHE A 24 7.50 10.59 4.92
CA PHE A 24 6.14 10.08 5.09
C PHE A 24 5.55 9.72 3.73
N SER A 25 6.22 8.80 3.02
CA SER A 25 5.84 8.40 1.67
C SER A 25 4.32 8.16 1.58
N PRO A 26 3.60 8.90 0.72
CA PRO A 26 2.15 8.83 0.63
C PRO A 26 1.66 7.42 0.30
N PHE A 27 2.50 6.55 -0.28
CA PHE A 27 2.20 5.15 -0.54
C PHE A 27 1.74 4.37 0.70
N ASN A 28 2.34 4.62 1.86
CA ASN A 28 1.96 3.93 3.09
C ASN A 28 0.59 4.39 3.62
N ALA A 29 0.28 5.68 3.43
CA ALA A 29 -1.01 6.26 3.79
C ALA A 29 -2.12 5.77 2.84
N ILE A 30 -1.85 5.75 1.53
CA ILE A 30 -2.79 5.30 0.50
C ILE A 30 -3.23 3.85 0.77
N GLN A 31 -2.30 2.93 1.02
CA GLN A 31 -2.63 1.52 1.29
C GLN A 31 -3.42 1.30 2.59
N THR A 32 -3.52 2.30 3.45
CA THR A 32 -4.31 2.21 4.68
C THR A 32 -5.73 2.72 4.46
N LEU A 33 -5.91 3.71 3.58
CA LEU A 33 -7.21 4.27 3.22
C LEU A 33 -7.90 3.50 2.08
N TYR A 34 -7.11 2.95 1.17
CA TYR A 34 -7.54 2.29 -0.07
C TYR A 34 -6.81 0.93 -0.20
N PRO A 35 -7.18 -0.08 0.61
CA PRO A 35 -6.53 -1.38 0.59
C PRO A 35 -6.59 -2.08 -0.78
N GLU A 36 -7.61 -1.79 -1.59
CA GLU A 36 -7.74 -2.25 -2.98
C GLU A 36 -6.60 -1.78 -3.90
N SER A 37 -5.86 -0.73 -3.53
CA SER A 37 -4.75 -0.21 -4.33
C SER A 37 -3.65 -1.24 -4.57
N ILE A 38 -3.52 -2.25 -3.69
CA ILE A 38 -2.52 -3.32 -3.84
C ILE A 38 -2.72 -4.12 -5.13
N LEU A 39 -3.96 -4.21 -5.63
CA LEU A 39 -4.30 -4.96 -6.84
C LEU A 39 -3.77 -4.31 -8.12
N ASN A 40 -3.35 -3.03 -8.03
CA ASN A 40 -2.71 -2.32 -9.13
C ASN A 40 -1.20 -2.58 -9.22
N GLU A 41 -0.61 -3.25 -8.22
CA GLU A 41 0.81 -3.61 -8.30
C GLU A 41 1.00 -4.74 -9.31
N HIS A 42 1.93 -4.55 -10.26
CA HIS A 42 2.12 -5.43 -11.42
C HIS A 42 2.20 -6.92 -11.10
N THR A 43 2.92 -7.30 -10.04
CA THR A 43 3.11 -8.71 -9.64
C THR A 43 1.87 -9.35 -9.01
N LEU A 44 0.91 -8.53 -8.54
CA LEU A 44 -0.35 -8.99 -7.95
C LEU A 44 -1.50 -8.88 -8.94
N SER A 45 -1.51 -7.84 -9.78
CA SER A 45 -2.60 -7.56 -10.73
C SER A 45 -2.85 -8.74 -11.66
N GLU A 46 -1.80 -9.35 -12.19
CA GLU A 46 -1.89 -10.51 -13.10
C GLU A 46 -2.59 -11.72 -12.44
N LYS A 47 -2.46 -11.89 -11.12
CA LYS A 47 -3.09 -13.00 -10.40
C LYS A 47 -4.59 -12.80 -10.22
N PHE A 48 -5.04 -11.55 -10.10
CA PHE A 48 -6.43 -11.22 -9.82
C PHE A 48 -7.20 -10.64 -11.01
N GLU A 49 -6.54 -10.35 -12.14
CA GLU A 49 -7.17 -9.76 -13.35
C GLU A 49 -8.37 -10.56 -13.86
N LYS A 50 -8.28 -11.90 -13.79
CA LYS A 50 -9.35 -12.82 -14.22
C LYS A 50 -10.30 -13.20 -13.10
N MET A 51 -10.08 -12.68 -11.88
CA MET A 51 -10.91 -12.96 -10.72
C MET A 51 -11.88 -11.80 -10.51
N GLN A 52 -13.13 -12.12 -10.18
CA GLN A 52 -14.08 -11.09 -9.79
C GLN A 52 -13.85 -10.74 -8.31
N VAL A 53 -12.95 -9.79 -8.08
CA VAL A 53 -12.67 -9.27 -6.74
C VAL A 53 -13.86 -8.44 -6.27
N GLN A 54 -14.32 -8.70 -5.06
CA GLN A 54 -15.45 -8.01 -4.44
C GLN A 54 -14.98 -6.98 -3.41
N GLU A 55 -13.98 -7.36 -2.60
CA GLU A 55 -13.52 -6.54 -1.48
C GLU A 55 -12.06 -6.88 -1.14
N VAL A 56 -11.32 -5.91 -0.60
CA VAL A 56 -9.98 -6.10 -0.06
C VAL A 56 -9.93 -5.57 1.37
N ASP A 57 -9.74 -6.48 2.32
CA ASP A 57 -9.63 -6.15 3.74
C ASP A 57 -8.17 -6.11 4.17
N LYS A 58 -7.69 -4.99 4.69
CA LYS A 58 -6.38 -4.94 5.37
C LYS A 58 -6.51 -5.54 6.77
N LYS A 59 -5.72 -6.58 7.07
CA LYS A 59 -5.68 -7.22 8.40
C LYS A 59 -4.39 -6.91 9.17
N GLY A 60 -3.32 -6.54 8.47
CA GLY A 60 -2.04 -6.18 9.08
C GLY A 60 -1.27 -5.20 8.22
N ARG A 61 -0.05 -4.85 8.66
CA ARG A 61 0.80 -3.89 7.94
C ARG A 61 1.01 -4.28 6.47
N TYR A 62 1.15 -5.58 6.22
CA TYR A 62 1.46 -6.16 4.91
C TYR A 62 0.57 -7.35 4.57
N THR A 63 -0.57 -7.46 5.24
CA THR A 63 -1.45 -8.63 5.16
C THR A 63 -2.85 -8.18 4.82
N TYR A 64 -3.40 -8.77 3.77
CA TYR A 64 -4.68 -8.43 3.19
C TYR A 64 -5.49 -9.70 2.96
N ILE A 65 -6.81 -9.61 3.05
CA ILE A 65 -7.73 -10.64 2.59
C ILE A 65 -8.42 -10.09 1.36
N VAL A 66 -8.22 -10.73 0.21
CA VAL A 66 -8.89 -10.41 -1.04
C VAL A 66 -10.08 -11.35 -1.17
N LYS A 67 -11.29 -10.81 -1.09
CA LYS A 67 -12.52 -11.57 -1.26
C LYS A 67 -12.88 -11.63 -2.72
N THR A 68 -13.17 -12.82 -3.21
CA THR A 68 -13.62 -13.03 -4.59
C THR A 68 -14.93 -13.79 -4.61
N ASN A 69 -15.58 -13.83 -5.76
CA ASN A 69 -16.81 -14.60 -5.93
C ASN A 69 -16.65 -16.13 -5.73
N LYS A 70 -15.43 -16.68 -5.81
CA LYS A 70 -15.18 -18.13 -5.74
C LYS A 70 -14.51 -18.57 -4.44
N GLN A 71 -13.51 -17.82 -4.00
CA GLN A 71 -12.66 -18.19 -2.87
C GLN A 71 -11.96 -16.93 -2.34
N ASP A 72 -11.82 -16.83 -1.03
CA ASP A 72 -11.05 -15.75 -0.42
C ASP A 72 -9.56 -16.09 -0.44
N TYR A 73 -8.71 -15.07 -0.51
CA TYR A 73 -7.26 -15.24 -0.51
C TYR A 73 -6.58 -14.37 0.55
N VAL A 74 -5.62 -14.93 1.26
CA VAL A 74 -4.67 -14.15 2.06
C VAL A 74 -3.55 -13.70 1.14
N VAL A 75 -3.31 -12.40 1.11
CA VAL A 75 -2.25 -11.76 0.33
C VAL A 75 -1.26 -11.10 1.28
N ILE A 76 0.02 -11.47 1.16
CA ILE A 76 1.09 -11.03 2.07
C ILE A 76 2.22 -10.40 1.26
N LYS A 77 2.63 -9.18 1.64
CA LYS A 77 3.82 -8.52 1.11
C LYS A 77 5.05 -8.97 1.90
N GLU A 78 5.89 -9.83 1.32
CA GLU A 78 7.11 -10.31 1.96
C GLU A 78 8.33 -9.58 1.43
N TYR A 79 9.07 -8.95 2.33
CA TYR A 79 10.30 -8.23 2.01
C TYR A 79 11.50 -9.18 2.11
N SER A 80 12.26 -9.32 1.03
CA SER A 80 13.58 -9.99 1.05
C SER A 80 14.71 -9.01 1.41
N SER A 81 14.47 -7.71 1.26
CA SER A 81 15.36 -6.63 1.71
C SER A 81 14.55 -5.33 1.89
N ILE A 82 15.22 -4.22 2.21
CA ILE A 82 14.58 -2.90 2.35
C ILE A 82 13.87 -2.48 1.05
N ILE A 83 14.43 -2.84 -0.11
CA ILE A 83 13.96 -2.39 -1.43
C ILE A 83 13.29 -3.50 -2.24
N HIS A 84 13.53 -4.77 -1.92
CA HIS A 84 12.97 -5.90 -2.66
C HIS A 84 11.88 -6.60 -1.84
N TYR A 85 10.73 -6.81 -2.47
CA TYR A 85 9.63 -7.58 -1.92
C TYR A 85 8.94 -8.39 -3.01
N ASN A 86 8.17 -9.39 -2.59
CA ASN A 86 7.26 -10.15 -3.43
C ASN A 86 5.90 -10.29 -2.75
N TRP A 87 4.84 -10.41 -3.54
CA TRP A 87 3.52 -10.77 -3.03
C TRP A 87 3.35 -12.28 -3.01
N ARG A 88 2.91 -12.82 -1.88
CA ARG A 88 2.46 -14.20 -1.76
C ARG A 88 0.95 -14.23 -1.61
N VAL A 89 0.33 -15.19 -2.29
CA VAL A 89 -1.12 -15.36 -2.34
C VAL A 89 -1.44 -16.79 -1.94
N TYR A 90 -2.28 -16.94 -0.92
CA TYR A 90 -2.70 -18.24 -0.37
C TYR A 90 -4.22 -18.31 -0.33
N PRO A 91 -4.84 -19.46 -0.64
CA PRO A 91 -6.27 -19.64 -0.41
C PRO A 91 -6.56 -19.49 1.09
N PHE A 92 -7.50 -18.62 1.42
CA PHE A 92 -7.94 -18.42 2.79
C PHE A 92 -9.10 -19.37 3.09
N THR A 93 -8.87 -20.33 3.98
CA THR A 93 -9.96 -21.12 4.56
C THR A 93 -10.23 -20.55 5.93
N LYS A 94 -11.45 -20.04 6.14
CA LYS A 94 -11.89 -19.65 7.47
C LYS A 94 -12.07 -20.96 8.25
N GLU A 95 -11.19 -21.24 9.21
CA GLU A 95 -11.47 -22.30 10.18
C GLU A 95 -12.72 -21.90 10.95
N GLU A 96 -13.82 -22.60 10.70
CA GLU A 96 -14.98 -22.61 11.58
C GLU A 96 -14.55 -23.38 12.82
N ASN A 97 -14.22 -22.65 13.90
CA ASN A 97 -13.85 -23.26 15.18
C ASN A 97 -14.92 -24.26 15.63
N PHE A 98 -14.48 -25.49 15.91
CA PHE A 98 -15.20 -26.52 16.65
C PHE A 98 -15.40 -26.12 18.12
#